data_AF-A0A937GBT0-F1
#
_entry.id   AF-A0A937GBT0-F1
#
_cell.length_a   1.000
_cell.length_b   1.000
_cell.length_c   1.000
_cell.angle_alpha   90.00
_cell.angle_beta   90.00
_cell.angle_gamma   90.00
#
_symmetry.space_group_name_H-M   'P 1'
#
loop_
_entity.id
_entity.type
_entity.pdbx_description
1 polymer ?
#
loop_
_entity_poly.entity_id
_entity_poly.type
_entity_poly.pdbx_seq_one_letter_code
_entity_poly.pdbx_strand_id
1 'polypeptide(L)'
;MTCPSCGESPPADAKFCNNCGTLLADPSNASTELIDAITSESPLVEMSDVNSDQTGELPEVMNSESDHLDELALTRLHDSIQTEELKHTIQIALTEEPAFESQIIWADEERPFDDTIDDMPAGGITIDSAAATKVIPTDLEPPTPSSGSPTIAAAAIIDEPLASVRPQLTVTSFIGLIGAILSLIALTADILKITSTAGAEFADVAAAVGFRTGTWHVDNLGSNLIAIGLLSTIGLTVGSVGTILGRSWGPGLVGGSGLSVLGLSAITIGLVEFPVRAAQNFASSASGGFTIDITRDLGYWALFAAAGVGLIAFFASMNDLLIDRHASLNPYIHAVGALAVMIAAIAPLVPIANSSWSANWLLNSNEGWPNEVMIGRLIQLGALAVGGLLGFLSVRPTGLALACGAVLPAALLTMSTWLGLGTLSIAPGYRNPGGVAGSTTNLSVGAAIGSILVLAVAMAMAWDSQQRQ
;
A
#
# COMPACT_ATOMS: atom_id res chain seq x y z
N MET A 1 -20.31 30.59 9.19
CA MET A 1 -20.19 31.18 7.84
C MET A 1 -21.17 30.46 6.94
N THR A 2 -21.82 31.12 5.98
CA THR A 2 -22.76 30.46 5.05
C THR A 2 -22.10 30.25 3.69
N CYS A 3 -22.37 29.10 3.06
CA CYS A 3 -21.78 28.76 1.77
C CYS A 3 -22.29 29.69 0.67
N PRO A 4 -21.40 30.37 -0.09
CA PRO A 4 -21.81 31.31 -1.14
C PRO A 4 -22.44 30.61 -2.35
N SER A 5 -22.28 29.29 -2.50
CA SER A 5 -22.82 28.54 -3.64
C SER A 5 -24.14 27.84 -3.36
N CYS A 6 -24.40 27.36 -2.13
CA CYS A 6 -25.61 26.61 -1.81
C CYS A 6 -26.39 27.14 -0.60
N GLY A 7 -25.91 28.18 0.08
CA GLY A 7 -26.61 28.82 1.20
C GLY A 7 -26.55 28.05 2.54
N GLU A 8 -26.04 26.83 2.54
CA GLU A 8 -25.96 25.99 3.75
C GLU A 8 -24.96 26.53 4.77
N SER A 9 -25.19 26.28 6.07
CA SER A 9 -24.30 26.72 7.16
C SER A 9 -23.38 25.56 7.61
N PRO A 10 -22.18 25.41 7.04
CA PRO A 10 -21.22 24.40 7.44
C PRO A 10 -20.67 24.62 8.86
N PRO A 11 -20.16 23.57 9.53
CA PRO A 11 -19.51 23.66 10.82
C PRO A 11 -18.29 24.60 10.75
N ALA A 12 -17.95 25.23 11.89
CA ALA A 12 -17.07 26.40 11.97
C ALA A 12 -15.66 26.20 11.39
N ASP A 13 -15.22 24.95 11.23
CA ASP A 13 -13.84 24.58 10.88
C ASP A 13 -13.73 23.95 9.48
N ALA A 14 -14.85 23.87 8.74
CA ALA A 14 -14.90 23.22 7.44
C ALA A 14 -14.30 24.08 6.33
N LYS A 15 -13.22 23.58 5.70
CA LYS A 15 -12.58 24.22 4.53
C LYS A 15 -13.42 24.12 3.24
N PHE A 16 -14.30 23.13 3.17
CA PHE A 16 -15.18 22.86 2.04
C PHE A 16 -16.62 22.68 2.52
N CYS A 17 -17.57 23.06 1.69
CA CYS A 17 -18.98 22.82 1.97
C CYS A 17 -19.28 21.32 1.83
N ASN A 18 -19.75 20.69 2.90
CA ASN A 18 -20.11 19.27 2.92
C ASN A 18 -21.24 18.91 1.95
N ASN A 19 -22.04 19.88 1.50
CA ASN A 19 -23.17 19.65 0.60
C ASN A 19 -22.77 19.73 -0.88
N CYS A 20 -22.03 20.78 -1.28
CA CYS A 20 -21.74 21.06 -2.69
C CYS A 20 -20.24 21.07 -3.05
N GLY A 21 -19.34 20.82 -2.09
CA GLY A 21 -17.89 20.78 -2.31
C GLY A 21 -17.23 22.15 -2.55
N THR A 22 -17.97 23.25 -2.49
CA THR A 22 -17.42 24.59 -2.72
C THR A 22 -16.52 25.03 -1.55
N LEU A 23 -15.33 25.56 -1.89
CA LEU A 23 -14.37 26.11 -0.92
C LEU A 23 -14.95 27.32 -0.17
N LEU A 24 -14.83 27.34 1.15
CA LEU A 24 -15.36 28.39 2.02
C LEU A 24 -14.23 29.34 2.46
N ALA A 25 -13.81 30.22 1.53
CA ALA A 25 -13.01 31.45 1.63
C ALA A 25 -11.57 31.48 2.21
N ASP A 26 -10.69 32.04 1.34
CA ASP A 26 -9.43 32.81 1.39
C ASP A 26 -8.31 32.60 2.47
N PRO A 27 -7.04 32.39 2.06
CA PRO A 27 -5.91 32.06 2.94
C PRO A 27 -5.24 33.27 3.63
N SER A 28 -5.90 34.43 3.73
CA SER A 28 -5.26 35.69 4.16
C SER A 28 -5.39 36.04 5.66
N ASN A 29 -6.07 35.23 6.48
CA ASN A 29 -6.28 35.53 7.91
C ASN A 29 -5.69 34.52 8.92
N ALA A 30 -4.83 33.59 8.49
CA ALA A 30 -4.29 32.54 9.38
C ALA A 30 -2.92 32.85 10.02
N SER A 31 -2.47 34.10 10.04
CA SER A 31 -1.06 34.44 10.37
C SER A 31 -0.80 35.21 11.67
N THR A 32 -1.75 35.35 12.61
CA THR A 32 -1.50 36.24 13.78
C THR A 32 -1.72 35.66 15.18
N GLU A 33 -2.27 34.46 15.38
CA GLU A 33 -2.55 33.97 16.75
C GLU A 33 -1.61 32.88 17.32
N LEU A 34 -0.58 32.44 16.60
CA LEU A 34 0.31 31.36 17.09
C LEU A 34 1.63 31.84 17.76
N ILE A 35 1.86 33.14 17.92
CA ILE A 35 3.17 33.65 18.41
C ILE A 35 3.19 33.95 19.92
N ASP A 36 2.05 34.11 20.61
CA ASP A 36 2.06 34.56 22.02
C ASP A 36 1.96 33.48 23.11
N ALA A 37 2.10 32.19 22.76
CA ALA A 37 1.98 31.08 23.73
C ALA A 37 3.30 30.42 24.17
N ILE A 38 4.47 30.87 23.72
CA ILE A 38 5.79 30.22 24.01
C ILE A 38 6.60 30.94 25.11
N THR A 39 5.98 31.77 25.95
CA THR A 39 6.69 32.36 27.11
C THR A 39 5.81 32.41 28.35
N SER A 40 5.75 31.32 29.13
CA SER A 40 5.70 31.41 30.60
C SER A 40 5.93 30.05 31.28
N GLU A 41 6.92 30.03 32.17
CA GLU A 41 7.06 29.22 33.41
C GLU A 41 7.37 27.71 33.34
N SER A 42 8.62 27.39 33.71
CA SER A 42 9.08 26.10 34.27
C SER A 42 9.01 26.13 35.80
N PRO A 43 8.73 25.02 36.52
CA PRO A 43 8.96 24.96 37.95
C PRO A 43 10.38 24.43 38.28
N LEU A 44 11.03 25.14 39.19
CA LEU A 44 12.28 24.77 39.87
C LEU A 44 12.07 23.57 40.81
N VAL A 45 13.07 22.67 40.87
CA VAL A 45 13.25 21.72 41.97
C VAL A 45 14.51 22.12 42.74
N GLU A 46 14.36 22.35 44.05
CA GLU A 46 15.42 22.75 44.98
C GLU A 46 16.50 21.68 45.14
N MET A 47 17.77 22.10 45.11
CA MET A 47 18.93 21.34 45.56
C MET A 47 19.09 21.49 47.08
N SER A 48 19.48 20.40 47.75
CA SER A 48 20.06 20.45 49.10
C SER A 48 21.29 19.54 49.13
N ASP A 49 22.46 20.15 49.25
CA ASP A 49 23.77 19.50 49.44
C ASP A 49 23.97 19.01 50.88
N VAL A 50 24.64 17.85 51.06
CA VAL A 50 25.70 17.63 52.07
C VAL A 50 26.67 16.51 51.60
N ASN A 51 27.94 16.91 51.33
CA ASN A 51 29.28 16.29 51.55
C ASN A 51 29.44 14.80 51.95
N SER A 52 30.57 14.11 51.78
CA SER A 52 31.85 14.17 51.02
C SER A 52 32.64 12.91 51.44
N ASP A 53 33.55 12.45 50.58
CA ASP A 53 34.69 11.54 50.83
C ASP A 53 34.43 10.03 51.08
N GLN A 54 34.72 9.18 50.09
CA GLN A 54 35.90 8.30 50.12
C GLN A 54 36.07 7.45 48.85
N THR A 55 37.34 7.19 48.57
CA THR A 55 38.02 6.51 47.47
C THR A 55 37.66 5.04 47.23
N GLY A 56 37.75 4.61 45.96
CA GLY A 56 38.39 3.34 45.59
C GLY A 56 37.50 2.12 45.29
N GLU A 57 37.84 1.47 44.17
CA GLU A 57 37.57 0.07 43.79
C GLU A 57 36.22 -0.29 43.13
N LEU A 58 36.35 -0.76 41.88
CA LEU A 58 35.41 -1.65 41.19
C LEU A 58 35.31 -2.99 41.94
N PRO A 59 34.11 -3.60 41.99
CA PRO A 59 34.02 -5.05 42.02
C PRO A 59 33.27 -5.59 40.79
N GLU A 60 33.95 -6.50 40.13
CA GLU A 60 33.41 -7.54 39.27
C GLU A 60 32.57 -8.50 40.14
N VAL A 61 31.30 -8.75 39.81
CA VAL A 61 30.54 -9.89 40.37
C VAL A 61 29.69 -10.54 39.28
N MET A 62 29.76 -11.86 39.30
CA MET A 62 29.35 -12.87 38.34
C MET A 62 27.84 -13.01 38.12
N ASN A 63 27.52 -13.51 36.92
CA ASN A 63 26.25 -14.15 36.54
C ASN A 63 25.89 -15.33 37.48
N SER A 64 24.68 -15.30 38.05
CA SER A 64 23.83 -16.49 38.25
C SER A 64 22.44 -16.09 38.79
N GLU A 65 21.53 -15.61 37.95
CA GLU A 65 20.11 -15.45 38.36
C GLU A 65 19.15 -15.45 37.16
N SER A 66 19.27 -16.44 36.26
CA SER A 66 18.34 -16.62 35.12
C SER A 66 17.35 -17.78 35.27
N ASP A 67 17.51 -18.66 36.25
CA ASP A 67 16.80 -19.95 36.24
C ASP A 67 15.64 -20.05 37.26
N HIS A 68 15.35 -18.99 38.02
CA HIS A 68 14.27 -18.98 39.03
C HIS A 68 13.11 -18.01 38.75
N LEU A 69 13.15 -17.26 37.63
CA LEU A 69 12.07 -16.34 37.25
C LEU A 69 11.00 -16.99 36.35
N ASP A 70 11.37 -18.03 35.59
CA ASP A 70 10.44 -18.71 34.67
C ASP A 70 9.43 -19.61 35.40
N GLU A 71 9.80 -20.21 36.53
CA GLU A 71 8.91 -21.11 37.29
C GLU A 71 7.84 -20.35 38.09
N LEU A 72 8.13 -19.10 38.50
CA LEU A 72 7.20 -18.22 39.24
C LEU A 72 6.21 -17.48 38.32
N ALA A 73 6.60 -17.23 37.06
CA ALA A 73 5.72 -16.67 36.04
C ALA A 73 4.69 -17.71 35.54
N LEU A 74 5.08 -18.98 35.45
CA LEU A 74 4.20 -20.05 34.98
C LEU A 74 3.16 -20.47 36.04
N THR A 75 3.48 -20.38 37.34
CA THR A 75 2.52 -20.69 38.42
C THR A 75 1.48 -19.58 38.62
N ARG A 76 1.82 -18.30 38.41
CA ARG A 76 0.83 -17.20 38.47
C ARG A 76 -0.13 -17.15 37.30
N LEU A 77 0.25 -17.68 36.14
CA LEU A 77 -0.61 -17.77 34.95
C LEU A 77 -1.62 -18.93 35.04
N HIS A 78 -1.36 -19.94 35.87
CA HIS A 78 -2.26 -21.07 36.08
C HIS A 78 -3.35 -20.77 37.13
N ASP A 79 -3.05 -19.91 38.12
CA ASP A 79 -3.99 -19.54 39.19
C ASP A 79 -5.00 -18.44 38.78
N SER A 80 -4.73 -17.66 37.73
CA SER A 80 -5.67 -16.63 37.26
C SER A 80 -6.81 -17.16 36.38
N ILE A 81 -6.85 -18.47 36.13
CA ILE A 81 -7.89 -19.13 35.31
C ILE A 81 -9.03 -19.70 36.19
N GLN A 82 -8.92 -19.64 37.52
CA GLN A 82 -9.88 -20.25 38.46
C GLN A 82 -10.30 -19.27 39.57
N THR A 83 -10.88 -18.12 39.23
CA THR A 83 -11.77 -17.39 40.15
C THR A 83 -12.91 -16.72 39.40
N GLU A 84 -14.12 -17.22 39.61
CA GLU A 84 -15.37 -16.48 39.42
C GLU A 84 -15.37 -15.18 40.25
N GLU A 85 -16.24 -14.25 39.85
CA GLU A 85 -16.55 -12.95 40.44
C GLU A 85 -15.73 -11.75 39.95
N LEU A 86 -16.17 -11.18 38.82
CA LEU A 86 -16.23 -9.73 38.70
C LEU A 86 -17.53 -9.28 38.04
N LYS A 87 -18.60 -9.28 38.85
CA LYS A 87 -19.73 -8.37 38.66
C LYS A 87 -19.19 -6.96 38.86
N HIS A 88 -18.90 -6.25 37.78
CA HIS A 88 -18.83 -4.80 37.82
C HIS A 88 -19.63 -4.22 36.66
N THR A 89 -20.82 -3.74 37.01
CA THR A 89 -21.59 -2.79 36.23
C THR A 89 -20.71 -1.57 35.99
N ILE A 90 -20.42 -1.24 34.72
CA ILE A 90 -19.78 0.01 34.34
C ILE A 90 -20.78 0.76 33.45
N GLN A 91 -21.17 1.93 33.92
CA GLN A 91 -21.99 2.90 33.22
C GLN A 91 -21.27 3.34 31.95
N ILE A 92 -21.94 3.21 30.80
CA ILE A 92 -21.50 3.77 29.53
C ILE A 92 -21.69 5.28 29.62
N ALA A 93 -20.60 6.01 29.85
CA ALA A 93 -20.52 7.42 29.50
C ALA A 93 -20.24 7.49 27.99
N LEU A 94 -21.20 8.01 27.23
CA LEU A 94 -21.06 8.33 25.82
C LEU A 94 -19.98 9.41 25.66
N THR A 95 -18.81 9.01 25.18
CA THR A 95 -17.82 9.94 24.60
C THR A 95 -17.36 9.36 23.28
N GLU A 96 -17.82 10.03 22.21
CA GLU A 96 -17.37 10.05 20.82
C GLU A 96 -17.36 8.71 20.04
N GLU A 97 -18.29 8.66 19.08
CA GLU A 97 -18.51 7.64 18.05
C GLU A 97 -17.22 7.23 17.32
N PRO A 98 -17.02 5.93 17.01
CA PRO A 98 -16.10 5.57 15.95
C PRO A 98 -16.69 5.98 14.59
N ALA A 99 -15.93 6.78 13.83
CA ALA A 99 -16.24 7.35 12.52
C ALA A 99 -16.48 6.33 11.39
N PHE A 100 -17.47 5.45 11.54
CA PHE A 100 -18.04 4.62 10.47
C PHE A 100 -19.46 5.06 10.06
N GLU A 101 -20.01 6.10 10.71
CA GLU A 101 -21.44 6.39 10.65
C GLU A 101 -21.89 7.35 9.53
N SER A 102 -21.01 7.81 8.63
CA SER A 102 -21.42 8.77 7.59
C SER A 102 -21.10 8.40 6.13
N GLN A 103 -20.76 7.15 5.83
CA GLN A 103 -20.69 6.66 4.45
C GLN A 103 -21.70 5.54 4.22
N ILE A 104 -22.98 5.91 4.30
CA ILE A 104 -24.11 5.04 3.96
C ILE A 104 -24.50 5.32 2.51
N ILE A 105 -24.02 4.48 1.59
CA ILE A 105 -24.67 4.23 0.31
C ILE A 105 -25.14 2.78 0.37
N TRP A 106 -26.45 2.61 0.19
CA TRP A 106 -27.17 1.33 0.21
C TRP A 106 -26.78 0.50 -1.01
N ALA A 107 -26.43 -0.77 -0.80
CA ALA A 107 -26.34 -1.73 -1.89
C ALA A 107 -27.70 -2.42 -2.05
N ASP A 108 -28.20 -2.33 -3.28
CA ASP A 108 -29.31 -3.04 -3.91
C ASP A 108 -30.75 -2.62 -3.52
N GLU A 109 -31.18 -1.49 -4.08
CA GLU A 109 -32.49 -1.44 -4.72
C GLU A 109 -32.28 -1.82 -6.20
N GLU A 110 -33.01 -2.83 -6.65
CA GLU A 110 -33.09 -3.38 -8.00
C GLU A 110 -32.47 -2.50 -9.09
N ARG A 111 -31.33 -2.91 -9.68
CA ARG A 111 -31.04 -2.46 -11.04
C ARG A 111 -32.03 -3.17 -11.95
N PRO A 112 -32.93 -2.45 -12.65
CA PRO A 112 -33.46 -3.03 -13.86
C PRO A 112 -32.26 -3.22 -14.77
N PHE A 113 -32.11 -4.43 -15.31
CA PHE A 113 -31.32 -4.59 -16.52
C PHE A 113 -31.89 -3.61 -17.56
N ASP A 114 -31.14 -2.55 -17.83
CA ASP A 114 -31.40 -1.67 -18.97
C ASP A 114 -30.77 -2.35 -20.18
N ASP A 115 -31.61 -3.06 -20.92
CA ASP A 115 -31.31 -3.82 -22.14
C ASP A 115 -31.03 -2.89 -23.34
N THR A 116 -30.28 -1.80 -23.17
CA THR A 116 -30.03 -0.80 -24.24
C THR A 116 -28.59 -0.74 -24.75
N ILE A 117 -27.82 -1.81 -24.60
CA ILE A 117 -26.52 -1.96 -25.30
C ILE A 117 -26.69 -2.28 -26.81
N ASP A 118 -27.91 -2.55 -27.29
CA ASP A 118 -28.17 -2.82 -28.72
C ASP A 118 -28.63 -1.59 -29.56
N ASP A 119 -28.73 -0.38 -28.99
CA ASP A 119 -29.22 0.82 -29.72
C ASP A 119 -28.34 2.08 -29.54
N MET A 120 -27.05 1.98 -29.84
CA MET A 120 -26.26 3.16 -30.24
C MET A 120 -25.63 2.96 -31.64
N PRO A 121 -25.76 3.94 -32.56
CA PRO A 121 -25.28 3.82 -33.91
C PRO A 121 -23.75 3.74 -33.94
N ALA A 122 -23.23 2.82 -34.76
CA ALA A 122 -21.82 2.65 -35.04
C ALA A 122 -21.17 3.96 -35.51
N GLY A 123 -20.64 4.73 -34.58
CA GLY A 123 -19.76 5.87 -34.82
C GLY A 123 -18.37 5.38 -35.19
N GLY A 124 -18.22 4.84 -36.40
CA GLY A 124 -16.93 4.51 -36.98
C GLY A 124 -16.08 5.77 -37.13
N ILE A 125 -14.89 5.77 -36.53
CA ILE A 125 -13.81 6.66 -36.95
C ILE A 125 -13.47 6.23 -38.38
N THR A 126 -13.86 7.04 -39.36
CA THR A 126 -13.51 6.84 -40.77
C THR A 126 -12.02 7.07 -40.95
N ILE A 127 -11.26 5.98 -41.10
CA ILE A 127 -9.90 6.02 -41.64
C ILE A 127 -10.06 6.23 -43.15
N ASP A 128 -9.79 7.46 -43.61
CA ASP A 128 -9.78 7.81 -45.02
C ASP A 128 -8.64 7.06 -45.74
N SER A 129 -8.94 5.87 -46.25
CA SER A 129 -8.00 5.00 -46.97
C SER A 129 -7.80 5.42 -48.43
N ALA A 130 -8.07 6.69 -48.78
CA ALA A 130 -7.90 7.21 -50.14
C ALA A 130 -6.60 8.02 -50.37
N ALA A 131 -5.74 8.18 -49.36
CA ALA A 131 -4.49 8.96 -49.47
C ALA A 131 -3.20 8.12 -49.62
N ALA A 132 -3.30 6.80 -49.77
CA ALA A 132 -2.16 5.88 -49.84
C ALA A 132 -2.02 5.12 -51.16
N THR A 133 -2.21 5.79 -52.31
CA THR A 133 -1.75 5.24 -53.59
C THR A 133 -1.30 6.34 -54.55
N LYS A 134 -0.16 6.99 -54.26
CA LYS A 134 0.54 7.76 -55.29
C LYS A 134 1.60 6.88 -55.93
N VAL A 135 1.20 6.28 -57.06
CA VAL A 135 2.08 5.58 -58.01
C VAL A 135 3.14 6.57 -58.50
N ILE A 136 4.41 6.27 -58.29
CA ILE A 136 5.52 6.96 -58.96
C ILE A 136 5.89 6.10 -60.18
N PRO A 137 5.87 6.66 -61.41
CA PRO A 137 6.19 5.92 -62.63
C PRO A 137 7.67 5.52 -62.68
N THR A 138 7.92 4.26 -63.02
CA THR A 138 9.21 3.75 -63.46
C THR A 138 9.42 4.16 -64.91
N ASP A 139 10.27 5.15 -65.15
CA ASP A 139 11.06 5.32 -66.38
C ASP A 139 11.87 6.61 -66.27
N LEU A 140 13.20 6.50 -66.18
CA LEU A 140 14.19 7.43 -66.75
C LEU A 140 15.62 6.92 -66.44
N GLU A 141 16.40 6.83 -67.52
CA GLU A 141 17.79 6.35 -67.65
C GLU A 141 18.80 7.14 -66.79
N PRO A 142 19.92 6.55 -66.33
CA PRO A 142 20.79 7.19 -65.35
C PRO A 142 21.74 8.20 -66.01
N PRO A 143 21.90 9.43 -65.49
CA PRO A 143 23.01 10.29 -65.87
C PRO A 143 24.27 10.00 -65.03
N THR A 144 25.38 9.87 -65.75
CA THR A 144 26.78 9.73 -65.32
C THR A 144 27.22 10.88 -64.39
N PRO A 145 28.13 10.65 -63.40
CA PRO A 145 28.33 11.57 -62.28
C PRO A 145 29.16 12.80 -62.66
N SER A 146 28.74 13.99 -62.22
CA SER A 146 29.56 15.18 -62.19
C SER A 146 29.92 15.57 -60.75
N SER A 147 31.21 15.81 -60.56
CA SER A 147 31.88 16.19 -59.32
C SER A 147 31.58 17.63 -58.91
N GLY A 148 31.21 17.86 -57.64
CA GLY A 148 31.39 19.17 -57.00
C GLY A 148 30.39 19.54 -55.89
N SER A 149 30.86 19.44 -54.64
CA SER A 149 30.49 20.24 -53.45
C SER A 149 29.28 19.83 -52.58
N PRO A 150 29.33 20.14 -51.26
CA PRO A 150 28.92 19.22 -50.21
C PRO A 150 27.51 19.48 -49.69
N THR A 151 26.72 18.41 -49.56
CA THR A 151 25.41 18.43 -48.89
C THR A 151 25.49 17.62 -47.61
N ILE A 152 25.34 18.35 -46.49
CA ILE A 152 24.57 18.02 -45.28
C ILE A 152 24.53 16.52 -44.96
N ALA A 153 25.26 16.15 -43.91
CA ALA A 153 25.26 14.83 -43.31
C ALA A 153 23.84 14.26 -43.22
N ALA A 154 23.54 13.34 -44.14
CA ALA A 154 22.47 12.38 -43.95
C ALA A 154 22.76 11.71 -42.61
N ALA A 155 21.79 11.81 -41.70
CA ALA A 155 21.80 11.08 -40.45
C ALA A 155 22.17 9.63 -40.76
N ALA A 156 23.40 9.25 -40.38
CA ALA A 156 23.77 7.86 -40.31
C ALA A 156 22.84 7.25 -39.28
N ILE A 157 21.77 6.62 -39.77
CA ILE A 157 21.07 5.59 -39.02
C ILE A 157 22.17 4.57 -38.75
N ILE A 158 22.72 4.61 -37.54
CA ILE A 158 23.53 3.53 -37.02
C ILE A 158 22.54 2.38 -36.90
N ASP A 159 22.46 1.55 -37.95
CA ASP A 159 21.94 0.20 -37.85
C ASP A 159 22.86 -0.50 -36.85
N GLU A 160 22.54 -0.41 -35.56
CA GLU A 160 23.01 -1.42 -34.64
C GLU A 160 22.52 -2.76 -35.18
N PRO A 161 23.39 -3.77 -35.38
CA PRO A 161 22.90 -5.07 -35.73
C PRO A 161 21.92 -5.47 -34.64
N LEU A 162 20.65 -5.70 -35.01
CA LEU A 162 19.64 -6.30 -34.12
C LEU A 162 20.26 -7.57 -33.56
N ALA A 163 20.88 -7.46 -32.39
CA ALA A 163 21.45 -8.59 -31.69
C ALA A 163 20.32 -9.59 -31.59
N SER A 164 20.51 -10.78 -32.16
CA SER A 164 19.47 -11.79 -32.17
C SER A 164 19.17 -12.18 -30.73
N VAL A 165 18.17 -11.53 -30.11
CA VAL A 165 17.71 -11.88 -28.78
C VAL A 165 17.01 -13.22 -28.94
N ARG A 166 17.66 -14.28 -28.46
CA ARG A 166 17.00 -15.59 -28.36
C ARG A 166 16.17 -15.57 -27.09
N PRO A 167 14.82 -15.53 -27.17
CA PRO A 167 14.01 -15.55 -25.97
C PRO A 167 14.26 -16.86 -25.22
N GLN A 168 14.59 -16.76 -23.93
CA GLN A 168 14.76 -17.92 -23.05
C GLN A 168 13.81 -17.79 -21.87
N LEU A 169 12.95 -18.79 -21.70
CA LEU A 169 12.04 -18.84 -20.56
C LEU A 169 12.86 -19.24 -19.32
N THR A 170 13.07 -18.28 -18.42
CA THR A 170 13.77 -18.51 -17.15
C THR A 170 12.78 -18.90 -16.06
N VAL A 171 13.29 -19.50 -14.98
CA VAL A 171 12.50 -19.82 -13.78
C VAL A 171 11.82 -18.57 -13.20
N THR A 172 12.54 -17.44 -13.13
CA THR A 172 12.02 -16.16 -12.66
C THR A 172 10.86 -15.65 -13.53
N SER A 173 10.96 -15.78 -14.86
CA SER A 173 9.87 -15.39 -15.77
C SER A 173 8.63 -16.27 -15.64
N PHE A 174 8.81 -17.58 -15.41
CA PHE A 174 7.71 -18.52 -15.23
C PHE A 174 6.95 -18.25 -13.92
N ILE A 175 7.69 -18.08 -12.81
CA ILE A 175 7.10 -17.78 -11.50
C ILE A 175 6.40 -16.42 -11.53
N GLY A 176 7.02 -15.40 -12.16
CA GLY A 176 6.42 -14.08 -12.30
C GLY A 176 5.09 -14.09 -13.07
N LEU A 177 5.00 -14.87 -14.15
CA LEU A 177 3.77 -15.00 -14.94
C LEU A 177 2.67 -15.76 -14.18
N ILE A 178 3.01 -16.82 -13.44
CA ILE A 178 2.07 -17.51 -12.54
C ILE A 178 1.58 -16.54 -11.45
N GLY A 179 2.50 -15.79 -10.84
CA GLY A 179 2.17 -14.77 -9.84
C GLY A 179 1.22 -13.72 -10.38
N ALA A 180 1.42 -13.27 -11.62
CA ALA A 180 0.53 -12.31 -12.28
C ALA A 180 -0.88 -12.88 -12.49
N ILE A 181 -0.99 -14.12 -12.96
CA ILE A 181 -2.29 -14.79 -13.17
C ILE A 181 -3.03 -14.96 -11.83
N LEU A 182 -2.34 -15.45 -10.80
CA LEU A 182 -2.94 -15.63 -9.47
C LEU A 182 -3.35 -14.30 -8.85
N SER A 183 -2.53 -13.25 -9.00
CA SER A 183 -2.86 -11.90 -8.55
C SER A 183 -4.10 -11.38 -9.27
N LEU A 184 -4.21 -11.58 -10.59
CA LEU A 184 -5.38 -11.16 -11.36
C LEU A 184 -6.65 -11.88 -10.88
N ILE A 185 -6.59 -13.20 -10.66
CA ILE A 185 -7.72 -13.97 -10.11
C ILE A 185 -8.09 -13.46 -8.71
N ALA A 186 -7.10 -13.19 -7.85
CA ALA A 186 -7.33 -12.68 -6.50
C ALA A 186 -8.00 -11.30 -6.48
N LEU A 187 -7.74 -10.47 -7.49
CA LEU A 187 -8.30 -9.12 -7.60
C LEU A 187 -9.71 -9.10 -8.20
N THR A 188 -10.09 -10.09 -9.01
CA THR A 188 -11.37 -10.09 -9.73
C THR A 188 -12.41 -11.07 -9.18
N ALA A 189 -12.00 -12.13 -8.48
CA ALA A 189 -12.91 -13.11 -7.92
C ALA A 189 -13.53 -12.64 -6.58
N ASP A 190 -14.73 -13.16 -6.27
CA ASP A 190 -15.35 -13.00 -4.96
C ASP A 190 -14.42 -13.51 -3.85
N ILE A 191 -14.32 -12.74 -2.76
CA ILE A 191 -13.45 -13.07 -1.62
C ILE A 191 -14.27 -13.66 -0.48
N LEU A 192 -15.38 -13.02 -0.16
CA LEU A 192 -16.19 -13.38 1.00
C LEU A 192 -17.65 -13.26 0.63
N LYS A 193 -18.44 -14.24 1.02
CA LYS A 193 -19.89 -14.19 0.95
C LYS A 193 -20.47 -14.43 2.32
N ILE A 194 -21.28 -13.47 2.77
CA ILE A 194 -21.99 -13.53 4.03
C ILE A 194 -23.49 -13.55 3.71
N THR A 195 -24.17 -14.62 4.11
CA THR A 195 -25.63 -14.70 4.03
C THR A 195 -26.22 -14.84 5.43
N SER A 196 -27.42 -14.30 5.62
CA SER A 196 -28.13 -14.39 6.89
C SER A 196 -29.60 -14.64 6.65
N THR A 197 -30.21 -15.44 7.51
CA THR A 197 -31.67 -15.62 7.56
C THR A 197 -32.35 -14.66 8.54
N ALA A 198 -31.61 -13.71 9.12
CA ALA A 198 -32.15 -12.71 10.05
C ALA A 198 -33.17 -11.81 9.32
N GLY A 199 -34.35 -11.66 9.89
CA GLY A 199 -35.39 -10.76 9.38
C GLY A 199 -35.13 -9.29 9.70
N ALA A 200 -36.03 -8.42 9.22
CA ALA A 200 -35.94 -6.96 9.42
C ALA A 200 -35.99 -6.54 10.90
N GLU A 201 -36.49 -7.40 11.78
CA GLU A 201 -36.52 -7.19 13.23
C GLU A 201 -35.12 -7.05 13.87
N PHE A 202 -34.06 -7.47 13.17
CA PHE A 202 -32.69 -7.33 13.64
C PHE A 202 -31.93 -6.14 13.03
N ALA A 203 -32.60 -5.28 12.26
CA ALA A 203 -31.97 -4.17 11.53
C ALA A 203 -31.21 -3.21 12.46
N ASP A 204 -31.77 -2.85 13.61
CA ASP A 204 -31.14 -1.92 14.55
C ASP A 204 -29.86 -2.52 15.17
N VAL A 205 -29.91 -3.81 15.53
CA VAL A 205 -28.75 -4.53 16.08
C VAL A 205 -27.68 -4.73 15.01
N ALA A 206 -28.08 -5.05 13.78
CA ALA A 206 -27.18 -5.20 12.64
C ALA A 206 -26.48 -3.87 12.31
N ALA A 207 -27.21 -2.76 12.32
CA ALA A 207 -26.65 -1.43 12.12
C ALA A 207 -25.65 -1.06 13.22
N ALA A 208 -25.98 -1.32 14.48
CA ALA A 208 -25.13 -0.99 15.63
C ALA A 208 -23.76 -1.68 15.60
N VAL A 209 -23.67 -2.89 15.03
CA VAL A 209 -22.40 -3.65 14.91
C VAL A 209 -21.79 -3.60 13.51
N GLY A 210 -22.39 -2.83 12.59
CA GLY A 210 -21.93 -2.72 11.21
C GLY A 210 -22.07 -4.01 10.39
N PHE A 211 -22.97 -4.90 10.75
CA PHE A 211 -23.19 -6.17 10.04
C PHE A 211 -23.83 -5.94 8.68
N ARG A 212 -23.24 -6.53 7.64
CA ARG A 212 -23.76 -6.49 6.26
C ARG A 212 -23.67 -7.86 5.61
N THR A 213 -24.75 -8.26 4.94
CA THR A 213 -24.80 -9.43 4.07
C THR A 213 -24.45 -9.06 2.64
N GLY A 214 -23.94 -10.01 1.87
CA GLY A 214 -23.62 -9.81 0.46
C GLY A 214 -22.33 -10.50 0.05
N THR A 215 -21.96 -10.30 -1.21
CA THR A 215 -20.66 -10.70 -1.76
C THR A 215 -19.68 -9.53 -1.66
N TRP A 216 -18.47 -9.85 -1.22
CA TRP A 216 -17.40 -8.88 -1.00
C TRP A 216 -16.29 -9.10 -2.02
N HIS A 217 -15.96 -8.01 -2.71
CA HIS A 217 -14.83 -7.91 -3.61
C HIS A 217 -13.70 -7.11 -2.95
N VAL A 218 -12.50 -7.13 -3.54
CA VAL A 218 -11.31 -6.41 -3.02
C VAL A 218 -11.59 -4.91 -2.83
N ASP A 219 -12.28 -4.29 -3.78
CA ASP A 219 -12.63 -2.86 -3.77
C ASP A 219 -13.61 -2.48 -2.67
N ASN A 220 -14.43 -3.42 -2.19
CA ASN A 220 -15.29 -3.20 -1.02
C ASN A 220 -14.49 -3.07 0.28
N LEU A 221 -13.26 -3.62 0.33
CA LEU A 221 -12.36 -3.53 1.48
C LEU A 221 -11.43 -2.30 1.40
N GLY A 222 -11.13 -1.87 0.18
CA GLY A 222 -10.38 -0.65 -0.09
C GLY A 222 -10.46 -0.30 -1.58
N SER A 223 -11.07 0.84 -1.91
CA SER A 223 -11.38 1.21 -3.29
C SER A 223 -10.15 1.37 -4.19
N ASN A 224 -8.99 1.64 -3.58
CA ASN A 224 -7.70 1.76 -4.27
C ASN A 224 -6.93 0.42 -4.39
N LEU A 225 -7.34 -0.65 -3.68
CA LEU A 225 -6.61 -1.92 -3.67
C LEU A 225 -6.56 -2.60 -5.03
N ILE A 226 -7.66 -2.60 -5.79
CA ILE A 226 -7.68 -3.22 -7.13
C ILE A 226 -6.69 -2.51 -8.07
N ALA A 227 -6.71 -1.19 -8.11
CA ALA A 227 -5.82 -0.42 -8.98
C ALA A 227 -4.34 -0.65 -8.63
N ILE A 228 -4.00 -0.68 -7.35
CA ILE A 228 -2.62 -0.90 -6.88
C ILE A 228 -2.19 -2.37 -7.04
N GLY A 229 -3.11 -3.32 -6.86
CA GLY A 229 -2.90 -4.73 -7.16
C GLY A 229 -2.65 -4.99 -8.65
N LEU A 230 -3.40 -4.32 -9.53
CA LEU A 230 -3.21 -4.37 -10.98
C LEU A 230 -1.84 -3.81 -11.37
N LEU A 231 -1.41 -2.72 -10.75
CA LEU A 231 -0.07 -2.17 -10.98
C LEU A 231 1.03 -3.18 -10.61
N SER A 232 0.87 -3.88 -9.49
CA SER A 232 1.82 -4.93 -9.07
C SER A 232 1.82 -6.12 -10.04
N THR A 233 0.64 -6.48 -10.55
CA THR A 233 0.45 -7.49 -11.60
C THR A 233 1.13 -7.10 -12.91
N ILE A 234 1.03 -5.82 -13.30
CA ILE A 234 1.74 -5.27 -14.46
C ILE A 234 3.24 -5.35 -14.24
N GLY A 235 3.74 -4.98 -13.05
CA GLY A 235 5.16 -5.12 -12.71
C GLY A 235 5.68 -6.54 -12.83
N LEU A 236 4.93 -7.54 -12.34
CA LEU A 236 5.25 -8.96 -12.53
C LEU A 236 5.31 -9.35 -14.01
N THR A 237 4.34 -8.89 -14.81
CA THR A 237 4.26 -9.21 -16.24
C THR A 237 5.41 -8.56 -17.02
N VAL A 238 5.64 -7.26 -16.82
CA VAL A 238 6.72 -6.50 -17.46
C VAL A 238 8.08 -7.04 -17.05
N GLY A 239 8.28 -7.39 -15.78
CA GLY A 239 9.51 -8.01 -15.29
C GLY A 239 9.74 -9.39 -15.91
N SER A 240 8.67 -10.19 -16.05
CA SER A 240 8.75 -11.53 -16.66
C SER A 240 9.14 -11.43 -18.14
N VAL A 241 8.50 -10.52 -18.89
CA VAL A 241 8.87 -10.23 -20.29
C VAL A 241 10.30 -9.71 -20.39
N GLY A 242 10.69 -8.78 -19.52
CA GLY A 242 12.06 -8.28 -19.45
C GLY A 242 13.08 -9.39 -19.25
N THR A 243 12.75 -10.37 -18.40
CA THR A 243 13.61 -11.53 -18.15
C THR A 243 13.70 -12.45 -19.37
N ILE A 244 12.59 -12.70 -20.08
CA ILE A 244 12.57 -13.50 -21.31
C ILE A 244 13.46 -12.87 -22.40
N LEU A 245 13.46 -11.53 -22.46
CA LEU A 245 14.28 -10.75 -23.39
C LEU A 245 15.74 -10.60 -22.93
N GLY A 246 16.14 -11.20 -21.81
CA GLY A 246 17.49 -11.11 -21.26
C GLY A 246 17.86 -9.72 -20.75
N ARG A 247 16.89 -8.88 -20.39
CA ARG A 247 17.14 -7.55 -19.80
C ARG A 247 17.55 -7.70 -18.34
N SER A 248 18.64 -7.02 -17.96
CA SER A 248 19.18 -7.06 -16.59
C SER A 248 18.16 -6.61 -15.54
N TRP A 249 17.30 -5.63 -15.82
CA TRP A 249 16.29 -5.17 -14.87
C TRP A 249 15.11 -6.14 -14.66
N GLY A 250 14.91 -7.12 -15.56
CA GLY A 250 13.74 -7.99 -15.57
C GLY A 250 13.51 -8.76 -14.26
N PRO A 251 14.48 -9.58 -13.81
CA PRO A 251 14.37 -10.35 -12.57
C PRO A 251 14.07 -9.49 -11.35
N GLY A 252 14.75 -8.35 -11.24
CA GLY A 252 14.55 -7.41 -10.15
C GLY A 252 13.11 -6.91 -10.09
N LEU A 253 12.54 -6.48 -11.23
CA LEU A 253 11.15 -6.02 -11.27
C LEU A 253 10.15 -7.11 -10.87
N VAL A 254 10.41 -8.38 -11.27
CA VAL A 254 9.59 -9.53 -10.84
C VAL A 254 9.63 -9.69 -9.32
N GLY A 255 10.83 -9.68 -8.73
CA GLY A 255 10.98 -9.84 -7.28
C GLY A 255 10.33 -8.71 -6.49
N GLY A 256 10.51 -7.46 -6.92
CA GLY A 256 9.97 -6.28 -6.25
C GLY A 256 8.44 -6.24 -6.32
N SER A 257 7.90 -6.52 -7.51
CA SER A 257 6.45 -6.59 -7.71
C SER A 257 5.85 -7.78 -6.97
N GLY A 258 6.57 -8.90 -6.85
CA GLY A 258 6.20 -10.05 -6.04
C GLY A 258 6.08 -9.72 -4.55
N LEU A 259 7.01 -8.92 -4.00
CA LEU A 259 6.90 -8.40 -2.63
C LEU A 259 5.72 -7.44 -2.45
N SER A 260 5.44 -6.60 -3.44
CA SER A 260 4.24 -5.74 -3.41
C SER A 260 2.95 -6.57 -3.42
N VAL A 261 2.86 -7.62 -4.26
CA VAL A 261 1.73 -8.56 -4.25
C VAL A 261 1.60 -9.26 -2.91
N LEU A 262 2.71 -9.73 -2.31
CA LEU A 262 2.73 -10.32 -0.97
C LEU A 262 2.14 -9.34 0.06
N GLY A 263 2.62 -8.10 0.08
CA GLY A 263 2.15 -7.09 1.02
C GLY A 263 0.68 -6.72 0.83
N LEU A 264 0.25 -6.50 -0.41
CA LEU A 264 -1.15 -6.18 -0.74
C LEU A 264 -2.09 -7.35 -0.41
N SER A 265 -1.68 -8.58 -0.71
CA SER A 265 -2.48 -9.76 -0.41
C SER A 265 -2.59 -9.95 1.11
N ALA A 266 -1.49 -9.79 1.85
CA ALA A 266 -1.48 -9.92 3.29
C ALA A 266 -2.38 -8.89 4.00
N ILE A 267 -2.31 -7.61 3.60
CA ILE A 267 -3.21 -6.60 4.18
C ILE A 267 -4.67 -6.87 3.78
N THR A 268 -4.95 -7.29 2.55
CA THR A 268 -6.31 -7.59 2.09
C THR A 268 -6.91 -8.76 2.86
N ILE A 269 -6.14 -9.83 3.10
CA ILE A 269 -6.56 -10.96 3.94
C ILE A 269 -6.90 -10.49 5.36
N GLY A 270 -6.10 -9.58 5.92
CA GLY A 270 -6.42 -8.98 7.21
C GLY A 270 -7.74 -8.21 7.19
N LEU A 271 -7.97 -7.37 6.18
CA LEU A 271 -9.17 -6.54 6.07
C LEU A 271 -10.47 -7.35 5.93
N VAL A 272 -10.41 -8.57 5.38
CA VAL A 272 -11.54 -9.51 5.32
C VAL A 272 -12.08 -9.84 6.71
N GLU A 273 -11.28 -9.74 7.76
CA GLU A 273 -11.72 -10.08 9.12
C GLU A 273 -12.62 -9.00 9.74
N PHE A 274 -12.67 -7.78 9.21
CA PHE A 274 -13.61 -6.76 9.69
C PHE A 274 -15.08 -7.17 9.49
N PRO A 275 -15.55 -7.49 8.26
CA PRO A 275 -16.92 -7.94 8.07
C PRO A 275 -17.21 -9.30 8.73
N VAL A 276 -16.23 -10.19 8.84
CA VAL A 276 -16.38 -11.48 9.54
C VAL A 276 -16.62 -11.25 11.04
N ARG A 277 -15.85 -10.38 11.69
CA ARG A 277 -16.04 -10.04 13.10
C ARG A 277 -17.34 -9.29 13.34
N ALA A 278 -17.77 -8.41 12.43
CA ALA A 278 -19.08 -7.78 12.51
C ALA A 278 -20.21 -8.83 12.51
N ALA A 279 -20.12 -9.86 11.67
CA ALA A 279 -21.06 -10.98 11.65
C ALA A 279 -21.05 -11.80 12.94
N GLN A 280 -19.87 -12.07 13.50
CA GLN A 280 -19.72 -12.79 14.77
C GLN A 280 -20.27 -11.97 15.96
N ASN A 281 -20.01 -10.66 15.99
CA ASN A 281 -20.52 -9.76 17.01
C ASN A 281 -22.05 -9.66 16.95
N PHE A 282 -22.61 -9.56 15.74
CA PHE A 282 -24.05 -9.61 15.53
C PHE A 282 -24.64 -10.94 16.05
N ALA A 283 -24.01 -12.07 15.72
CA ALA A 283 -24.43 -13.39 16.19
C ALA A 283 -24.43 -13.49 17.73
N SER A 284 -23.46 -12.85 18.39
CA SER A 284 -23.36 -12.83 19.85
C SER A 284 -24.31 -11.86 20.55
N SER A 285 -24.74 -10.80 19.85
CA SER A 285 -25.54 -9.72 20.42
C SER A 285 -27.04 -9.89 20.17
N ALA A 286 -27.42 -10.52 19.06
CA ALA A 286 -28.82 -10.70 18.69
C ALA A 286 -29.44 -11.90 19.43
N SER A 287 -30.53 -11.66 20.16
CA SER A 287 -31.31 -12.72 20.81
C SER A 287 -32.40 -13.22 19.86
N GLY A 288 -32.19 -14.37 19.21
CA GLY A 288 -33.16 -14.97 18.30
C GLY A 288 -32.65 -16.22 17.57
N GLY A 289 -33.54 -16.91 16.87
CA GLY A 289 -33.17 -18.05 16.01
C GLY A 289 -32.92 -17.58 14.58
N PHE A 290 -31.65 -17.45 14.20
CA PHE A 290 -31.23 -17.16 12.83
C PHE A 290 -29.94 -17.92 12.51
N THR A 291 -29.62 -18.06 11.22
CA THR A 291 -28.37 -18.68 10.77
C THR A 291 -27.59 -17.66 9.94
N ILE A 292 -26.30 -17.58 10.19
CA ILE A 292 -25.34 -16.79 9.39
C ILE A 292 -24.38 -17.79 8.75
N ASP A 293 -24.26 -17.74 7.43
CA ASP A 293 -23.28 -18.51 6.68
C ASP A 293 -22.17 -17.57 6.19
N ILE A 294 -20.92 -17.96 6.44
CA ILE A 294 -19.73 -17.20 6.09
C ILE A 294 -18.85 -18.10 5.24
N THR A 295 -18.82 -17.84 3.93
CA THR A 295 -18.01 -18.61 2.98
C THR A 295 -16.86 -17.77 2.46
N ARG A 296 -15.65 -18.32 2.53
CA ARG A 296 -14.45 -17.75 1.89
C ARG A 296 -14.30 -18.36 0.50
N ASP A 297 -14.46 -17.52 -0.52
CA ASP A 297 -14.56 -17.93 -1.92
C ASP A 297 -13.18 -18.03 -2.60
N LEU A 298 -13.17 -18.26 -3.92
CA LEU A 298 -11.96 -18.47 -4.72
C LEU A 298 -10.96 -17.32 -4.58
N GLY A 299 -11.44 -16.07 -4.54
CA GLY A 299 -10.60 -14.88 -4.43
C GLY A 299 -9.77 -14.88 -3.14
N TYR A 300 -10.35 -15.32 -2.02
CA TYR A 300 -9.65 -15.42 -0.74
C TYR A 300 -8.45 -16.39 -0.82
N TRP A 301 -8.65 -17.57 -1.39
CA TRP A 301 -7.58 -18.55 -1.56
C TRP A 301 -6.56 -18.14 -2.61
N ALA A 302 -7.00 -17.42 -3.64
CA ALA A 302 -6.11 -16.84 -4.63
C ALA A 302 -5.20 -15.76 -4.01
N LEU A 303 -5.65 -14.97 -3.03
CA LEU A 303 -4.79 -14.05 -2.27
C LEU A 303 -3.65 -14.79 -1.53
N PHE A 304 -3.95 -15.91 -0.87
CA PHE A 304 -2.92 -16.74 -0.22
C PHE A 304 -1.92 -17.30 -1.24
N ALA A 305 -2.41 -17.81 -2.36
CA ALA A 305 -1.57 -18.34 -3.43
C ALA A 305 -0.69 -17.25 -4.06
N ALA A 306 -1.27 -16.08 -4.35
CA ALA A 306 -0.55 -14.93 -4.90
C ALA A 306 0.51 -14.40 -3.92
N ALA A 307 0.21 -14.34 -2.62
CA ALA A 307 1.17 -14.00 -1.58
C ALA A 307 2.36 -14.97 -1.56
N GLY A 308 2.08 -16.28 -1.53
CA GLY A 308 3.12 -17.31 -1.53
C GLY A 308 3.98 -17.28 -2.78
N VAL A 309 3.36 -17.15 -3.97
CA VAL A 309 4.09 -17.06 -5.24
C VAL A 309 4.88 -15.76 -5.35
N GLY A 310 4.36 -14.64 -4.85
CA GLY A 310 5.09 -13.37 -4.78
C GLY A 310 6.36 -13.46 -3.94
N LEU A 311 6.30 -14.17 -2.80
CA LEU A 311 7.48 -14.44 -1.98
C LEU A 311 8.49 -15.36 -2.69
N ILE A 312 8.01 -16.40 -3.38
CA ILE A 312 8.86 -17.29 -4.17
C ILE A 312 9.52 -16.52 -5.33
N ALA A 313 8.79 -15.63 -5.99
CA ALA A 313 9.29 -14.77 -7.07
C ALA A 313 10.42 -13.86 -6.59
N PHE A 314 10.30 -13.31 -5.37
CA PHE A 314 11.36 -12.56 -4.72
C PHE A 314 12.63 -13.41 -4.55
N PHE A 315 12.55 -14.58 -3.94
CA PHE A 315 13.72 -15.44 -3.76
C PHE A 315 14.32 -15.92 -5.10
N ALA A 316 13.50 -16.20 -6.11
CA ALA A 316 13.97 -16.53 -7.45
C ALA A 316 14.77 -15.36 -8.06
N SER A 317 14.29 -14.12 -7.88
CA SER A 317 15.01 -12.93 -8.37
C SER A 317 16.35 -12.68 -7.69
N MET A 318 16.51 -13.10 -6.42
CA MET A 318 17.75 -12.91 -5.66
C MET A 318 18.93 -13.67 -6.26
N ASN A 319 18.68 -14.83 -6.89
CA ASN A 319 19.73 -15.59 -7.56
C ASN A 319 20.33 -14.80 -8.74
N ASP A 320 19.48 -14.09 -9.48
CA ASP A 320 19.91 -13.28 -10.63
C ASP A 320 20.61 -11.97 -10.18
N LEU A 321 20.18 -11.40 -9.05
CA LEU A 321 20.80 -10.23 -8.42
C LEU A 321 22.28 -10.45 -8.08
N LEU A 322 22.64 -11.66 -7.63
CA LEU A 322 24.02 -11.99 -7.21
C LEU A 322 24.97 -12.14 -8.41
N ILE A 323 24.46 -12.55 -9.57
CA ILE A 323 25.26 -12.90 -10.75
C ILE A 323 25.59 -11.67 -11.62
N ASP A 324 24.81 -10.60 -11.51
CA ASP A 324 24.96 -9.41 -12.34
C ASP A 324 26.30 -8.68 -12.13
N ARG A 325 27.05 -8.42 -13.21
CA ARG A 325 28.43 -7.84 -13.18
C ARG A 325 28.49 -6.37 -13.62
N HIS A 326 27.35 -5.73 -13.86
CA HIS A 326 27.33 -4.36 -14.37
C HIS A 326 27.80 -3.32 -13.34
N ALA A 327 28.31 -2.20 -13.86
CA ALA A 327 29.00 -1.17 -13.11
C ALA A 327 28.18 -0.64 -11.92
N SER A 328 28.87 -0.40 -10.80
CA SER A 328 28.30 0.18 -9.59
C SER A 328 27.89 1.64 -9.81
N LEU A 329 26.64 1.95 -9.51
CA LEU A 329 26.07 3.29 -9.43
C LEU A 329 26.61 4.08 -8.21
N ASN A 330 26.29 5.37 -8.13
CA ASN A 330 26.78 6.26 -7.06
C ASN A 330 26.22 5.86 -5.68
N PRO A 331 27.04 5.38 -4.73
CA PRO A 331 26.56 4.78 -3.47
C PRO A 331 25.77 5.76 -2.59
N TYR A 332 26.01 7.07 -2.69
CA TYR A 332 25.30 8.06 -1.88
C TYR A 332 23.81 8.12 -2.21
N ILE A 333 23.45 8.04 -3.50
CA ILE A 333 22.04 8.11 -3.93
C ILE A 333 21.30 6.85 -3.47
N HIS A 334 21.97 5.71 -3.53
CA HIS A 334 21.45 4.44 -3.04
C HIS A 334 21.25 4.44 -1.52
N ALA A 335 22.18 5.02 -0.76
CA ALA A 335 22.03 5.17 0.69
C ALA A 335 20.84 6.09 1.06
N VAL A 336 20.67 7.20 0.34
CA VAL A 336 19.53 8.11 0.54
C VAL A 336 18.21 7.44 0.16
N GLY A 337 18.19 6.65 -0.93
CA GLY A 337 17.02 5.89 -1.35
C GLY A 337 16.62 4.81 -0.34
N ALA A 338 17.60 4.05 0.15
CA ALA A 338 17.42 3.08 1.23
C ALA A 338 16.83 3.73 2.49
N LEU A 339 17.37 4.88 2.90
CA LEU A 339 16.86 5.64 4.04
C LEU A 339 15.41 6.10 3.81
N ALA A 340 15.10 6.65 2.64
CA ALA A 340 13.75 7.11 2.30
C ALA A 340 12.72 5.97 2.36
N VAL A 341 13.07 4.78 1.85
CA VAL A 341 12.20 3.59 1.94
C VAL A 341 12.00 3.14 3.38
N MET A 342 13.05 3.13 4.19
CA MET A 342 12.93 2.76 5.60
C MET A 342 12.00 3.71 6.34
N ILE A 343 12.10 5.02 6.07
CA ILE A 343 11.16 6.00 6.61
C ILE A 343 9.74 5.71 6.08
N ALA A 344 9.57 5.38 4.80
CA ALA A 344 8.25 5.06 4.22
C ALA A 344 7.62 3.79 4.84
N ALA A 345 8.42 2.79 5.23
CA ALA A 345 7.94 1.59 5.90
C ALA A 345 7.63 1.82 7.40
N ILE A 346 8.38 2.71 8.06
CA ILE A 346 8.19 3.03 9.48
C ILE A 346 7.08 4.08 9.68
N ALA A 347 6.89 5.00 8.75
CA ALA A 347 5.94 6.10 8.89
C ALA A 347 4.50 5.67 9.22
N PRO A 348 3.97 4.57 8.66
CA PRO A 348 2.65 4.04 9.05
C PRO A 348 2.59 3.49 10.47
N LEU A 349 3.73 3.16 11.10
CA LEU A 349 3.82 2.66 12.48
C LEU A 349 3.81 3.78 13.53
N VAL A 350 4.08 5.02 13.12
CA VAL A 350 4.17 6.16 14.02
C VAL A 350 2.80 6.49 14.58
N PRO A 351 2.58 6.40 15.91
CA PRO A 351 1.30 6.72 16.52
C PRO A 351 1.00 8.22 16.41
N ILE A 352 -0.28 8.55 16.31
CA ILE A 352 -0.81 9.91 16.26
C ILE A 352 -1.94 10.07 17.28
N ALA A 353 -2.41 11.32 17.46
CA ALA A 353 -3.56 11.65 18.32
C ALA A 353 -3.49 11.03 19.73
N ASN A 354 -2.34 11.16 20.41
CA ASN A 354 -2.06 10.63 21.75
C ASN A 354 -2.09 9.10 21.89
N SER A 355 -2.11 8.35 20.79
CA SER A 355 -1.97 6.90 20.84
C SER A 355 -0.55 6.48 21.23
N SER A 356 -0.43 5.31 21.86
CA SER A 356 0.86 4.77 22.30
C SER A 356 1.52 3.91 21.21
N TRP A 357 2.85 3.75 21.26
CA TRP A 357 3.54 2.83 20.33
C TRP A 357 3.06 1.37 20.48
N SER A 358 2.62 0.99 21.67
CA SER A 358 2.01 -0.32 21.96
C SER A 358 0.73 -0.57 21.16
N ALA A 359 0.01 0.47 20.74
CA ALA A 359 -1.20 0.32 19.93
C ALA A 359 -0.96 -0.31 18.54
N ASN A 360 0.31 -0.41 18.11
CA ASN A 360 0.68 -1.23 16.96
C ASN A 360 0.53 -2.74 17.19
N TRP A 361 0.51 -3.18 18.45
CA TRP A 361 0.66 -4.58 18.87
C TRP A 361 -0.45 -5.06 19.82
N LEU A 362 -1.36 -4.16 20.24
CA LEU A 362 -2.43 -4.50 21.17
C LEU A 362 -3.47 -5.38 20.48
N LEU A 363 -3.53 -6.63 20.93
CA LEU A 363 -4.54 -7.61 20.58
C LEU A 363 -5.79 -7.32 21.44
N ASN A 364 -6.95 -7.10 20.82
CA ASN A 364 -8.26 -7.06 21.47
C ASN A 364 -8.50 -6.00 22.59
N SER A 365 -7.77 -4.89 22.64
CA SER A 365 -8.20 -3.72 23.45
C SER A 365 -9.39 -2.98 22.81
N ASN A 366 -9.99 -1.99 23.47
CA ASN A 366 -11.01 -1.11 22.84
C ASN A 366 -10.49 -0.37 21.58
N GLU A 367 -9.18 -0.31 21.39
CA GLU A 367 -8.46 0.14 20.18
C GLU A 367 -7.85 -1.00 19.34
N GLY A 368 -8.11 -2.26 19.74
CA GLY A 368 -7.44 -3.47 19.28
C GLY A 368 -7.85 -3.88 17.86
N TRP A 369 -6.85 -4.27 17.08
CA TRP A 369 -6.99 -4.60 15.67
C TRP A 369 -7.36 -6.07 15.54
N PRO A 370 -8.02 -6.49 14.44
CA PRO A 370 -8.00 -7.89 14.10
C PRO A 370 -6.56 -8.39 13.98
N ASN A 371 -6.27 -9.56 14.58
CA ASN A 371 -4.92 -10.13 14.64
C ASN A 371 -4.34 -10.27 13.24
N GLU A 372 -5.20 -10.64 12.30
CA GLU A 372 -4.92 -10.84 10.90
C GLU A 372 -4.57 -9.52 10.20
N VAL A 373 -5.24 -8.40 10.54
CA VAL A 373 -4.88 -7.06 10.04
C VAL A 373 -3.51 -6.64 10.56
N MET A 374 -3.23 -6.87 11.85
CA MET A 374 -1.94 -6.56 12.44
C MET A 374 -0.82 -7.33 11.73
N ILE A 375 -0.98 -8.64 11.54
CA ILE A 375 -0.01 -9.47 10.82
C ILE A 375 0.13 -9.00 9.36
N GLY A 376 -0.98 -8.78 8.67
CA GLY A 376 -1.01 -8.34 7.27
C GLY A 376 -0.27 -7.02 7.06
N ARG A 377 -0.46 -6.07 7.98
CA ARG A 377 0.26 -4.79 8.02
C ARG A 377 1.76 -4.98 8.15
N LEU A 378 2.21 -5.81 9.08
CA LEU A 378 3.64 -6.04 9.29
C LEU A 378 4.28 -6.73 8.09
N ILE A 379 3.57 -7.67 7.46
CA ILE A 379 4.02 -8.30 6.21
C ILE A 379 4.13 -7.24 5.10
N GLN A 380 3.13 -6.36 4.95
CA GLN A 380 3.16 -5.32 3.91
C GLN A 380 4.32 -4.35 4.10
N LEU A 381 4.49 -3.82 5.31
CA LEU A 381 5.56 -2.86 5.62
C LEU A 381 6.94 -3.54 5.58
N GLY A 382 7.03 -4.79 6.03
CA GLY A 382 8.24 -5.60 5.93
C GLY A 382 8.63 -5.89 4.48
N ALA A 383 7.66 -6.23 3.62
CA ALA A 383 7.90 -6.45 2.19
C ALA A 383 8.39 -5.18 1.48
N LEU A 384 7.79 -4.03 1.79
CA LEU A 384 8.25 -2.72 1.33
C LEU A 384 9.69 -2.43 1.78
N ALA A 385 9.97 -2.61 3.08
CA ALA A 385 11.29 -2.36 3.65
C ALA A 385 12.34 -3.27 3.01
N VAL A 386 12.11 -4.59 2.95
CA VAL A 386 13.05 -5.56 2.39
C VAL A 386 13.29 -5.30 0.89
N GLY A 387 12.23 -5.14 0.10
CA GLY A 387 12.34 -4.95 -1.34
C GLY A 387 13.04 -3.65 -1.72
N GLY A 388 12.67 -2.54 -1.06
CA GLY A 388 13.31 -1.26 -1.34
C GLY A 388 14.73 -1.16 -0.76
N LEU A 389 14.98 -1.66 0.46
CA LEU A 389 16.32 -1.65 1.06
C LEU A 389 17.31 -2.48 0.24
N LEU A 390 16.98 -3.74 -0.05
CA LEU A 390 17.85 -4.60 -0.85
C LEU A 390 18.01 -4.06 -2.28
N GLY A 391 16.94 -3.50 -2.85
CA GLY A 391 16.98 -2.95 -4.20
C GLY A 391 17.90 -1.73 -4.30
N PHE A 392 17.76 -0.78 -3.39
CA PHE A 392 18.67 0.36 -3.34
C PHE A 392 20.09 -0.07 -2.96
N LEU A 393 20.31 -0.94 -1.98
CA LEU A 393 21.67 -1.33 -1.57
C LEU A 393 22.41 -2.24 -2.56
N SER A 394 21.72 -2.83 -3.54
CA SER A 394 22.40 -3.66 -4.55
C SER A 394 23.21 -2.84 -5.56
N VAL A 395 23.01 -1.51 -5.63
CA VAL A 395 23.79 -0.56 -6.47
C VAL A 395 23.88 -1.01 -7.94
N ARG A 396 22.83 -1.69 -8.43
CA ARG A 396 22.74 -2.33 -9.77
C ARG A 396 21.37 -2.07 -10.42
N PRO A 397 21.25 -2.16 -11.76
CA PRO A 397 19.96 -2.02 -12.45
C PRO A 397 18.91 -3.06 -12.02
N THR A 398 19.33 -4.31 -11.81
CA THR A 398 18.53 -5.37 -11.17
C THR A 398 17.97 -4.90 -9.82
N GLY A 399 18.82 -4.33 -8.96
CA GLY A 399 18.43 -3.78 -7.67
C GLY A 399 17.45 -2.61 -7.76
N LEU A 400 17.69 -1.65 -8.66
CA LEU A 400 16.78 -0.53 -8.86
C LEU A 400 15.40 -0.97 -9.36
N ALA A 401 15.35 -2.01 -10.20
CA ALA A 401 14.10 -2.60 -10.64
C ALA A 401 13.35 -3.31 -9.51
N LEU A 402 14.09 -3.99 -8.61
CA LEU A 402 13.54 -4.55 -7.37
C LEU A 402 12.95 -3.44 -6.48
N ALA A 403 13.69 -2.36 -6.24
CA ALA A 403 13.20 -1.23 -5.48
C ALA A 403 11.96 -0.60 -6.14
N CYS A 404 11.95 -0.45 -7.46
CA CYS A 404 10.80 0.07 -8.19
C CYS A 404 9.55 -0.78 -7.99
N GLY A 405 9.65 -2.09 -8.19
CA GLY A 405 8.53 -3.01 -8.02
C GLY A 405 7.96 -3.02 -6.60
N ALA A 406 8.81 -2.83 -5.58
CA ALA A 406 8.40 -2.81 -4.17
C ALA A 406 7.84 -1.44 -3.73
N VAL A 407 8.47 -0.34 -4.15
CA VAL A 407 8.18 1.01 -3.65
C VAL A 407 7.03 1.67 -4.41
N LEU A 408 6.94 1.49 -5.73
CA LEU A 408 5.97 2.20 -6.56
C LEU A 408 4.51 1.90 -6.14
N PRO A 409 4.10 0.64 -5.89
CA PRO A 409 2.75 0.35 -5.40
C PRO A 409 2.44 0.99 -4.04
N ALA A 410 3.38 0.94 -3.09
CA ALA A 410 3.20 1.53 -1.76
C ALA A 410 3.13 3.07 -1.80
N ALA A 411 3.95 3.70 -2.66
CA ALA A 411 3.92 5.14 -2.86
C ALA A 411 2.60 5.58 -3.48
N LEU A 412 2.11 4.88 -4.50
CA LEU A 412 0.81 5.18 -5.12
C LEU A 412 -0.36 4.88 -4.20
N LEU A 413 -0.27 3.84 -3.36
CA LEU A 413 -1.25 3.60 -2.30
C LEU A 413 -1.32 4.82 -1.37
N THR A 414 -0.16 5.30 -0.91
CA THR A 414 -0.07 6.53 -0.08
C THR A 414 -0.65 7.76 -0.77
N MET A 415 -0.31 7.99 -2.05
CA MET A 415 -0.81 9.14 -2.81
C MET A 415 -2.30 9.06 -3.06
N SER A 416 -2.82 7.88 -3.39
CA SER A 416 -4.26 7.69 -3.61
C SER A 416 -5.07 7.98 -2.35
N THR A 417 -4.57 7.60 -1.19
CA THR A 417 -5.21 7.94 0.10
C THR A 417 -5.07 9.41 0.43
N TRP A 418 -3.89 10.00 0.22
CA TRP A 418 -3.67 11.42 0.47
C TRP A 418 -4.55 12.33 -0.39
N LEU A 419 -4.77 11.94 -1.66
CA LEU A 419 -5.63 12.67 -2.60
C LEU A 419 -7.12 12.33 -2.45
N GLY A 420 -7.50 11.40 -1.56
CA GLY A 420 -8.89 10.97 -1.39
C GLY A 420 -9.46 10.30 -2.64
N LEU A 421 -8.65 9.52 -3.37
CA LEU A 421 -9.09 8.83 -4.58
C LEU A 421 -9.92 7.58 -4.22
N GLY A 422 -11.22 7.69 -4.38
CA GLY A 422 -12.20 6.63 -4.13
C GLY A 422 -12.98 6.83 -2.83
N THR A 423 -13.98 5.98 -2.61
CA THR A 423 -14.90 6.09 -1.45
C THR A 423 -14.25 5.65 -0.15
N LEU A 424 -13.41 4.62 -0.20
CA LEU A 424 -12.68 4.05 0.94
C LEU A 424 -11.24 3.75 0.52
N SER A 425 -10.42 4.78 0.38
CA SER A 425 -9.00 4.60 0.09
C SER A 425 -8.26 4.14 1.35
N ILE A 426 -7.31 3.21 1.22
CA ILE A 426 -6.50 2.73 2.35
C ILE A 426 -5.03 3.03 2.14
N ALA A 427 -4.34 3.44 3.22
CA ALA A 427 -2.91 3.71 3.22
C ALA A 427 -2.10 2.42 3.40
N PRO A 428 -0.77 2.43 3.14
CA PRO A 428 0.11 1.35 3.57
C PRO A 428 -0.04 1.08 5.07
N GLY A 429 -0.20 -0.19 5.44
CA GLY A 429 -0.46 -0.60 6.82
C GLY A 429 -1.85 -0.23 7.35
N TYR A 430 -2.81 0.02 6.45
CA TYR A 430 -4.19 0.43 6.72
C TYR A 430 -4.35 1.83 7.33
N ARG A 431 -3.78 2.07 8.51
CA ARG A 431 -3.76 3.38 9.18
C ARG A 431 -2.64 3.47 10.22
N ASN A 432 -2.34 4.69 10.66
CA ASN A 432 -1.50 4.92 11.83
C ASN A 432 -2.28 4.61 13.13
N PRO A 433 -1.62 4.19 14.23
CA PRO A 433 -2.28 4.07 15.54
C PRO A 433 -2.82 5.42 16.00
N GLY A 434 -4.04 5.45 16.53
CA GLY A 434 -4.78 6.70 16.82
C GLY A 434 -5.29 7.44 15.57
N GLY A 435 -5.06 6.89 14.37
CA GLY A 435 -5.53 7.44 13.11
C GLY A 435 -6.85 6.87 12.64
N VAL A 436 -7.44 7.56 11.68
CA VAL A 436 -8.66 7.12 10.97
C VAL A 436 -8.25 6.39 9.69
N ALA A 437 -9.01 5.36 9.32
CA ALA A 437 -8.84 4.69 8.02
C ALA A 437 -9.03 5.70 6.88
N GLY A 438 -8.20 5.61 5.84
CA GLY A 438 -8.24 6.57 4.72
C GLY A 438 -7.58 7.92 5.00
N SER A 439 -6.84 8.06 6.10
CA SER A 439 -5.97 9.20 6.36
C SER A 439 -4.50 8.78 6.36
N THR A 440 -3.66 9.55 5.65
CA THR A 440 -2.20 9.40 5.66
C THR A 440 -1.54 10.53 6.44
N THR A 441 -0.45 10.20 7.14
CA THR A 441 0.39 11.21 7.80
C THR A 441 1.28 11.92 6.79
N ASN A 442 1.58 13.20 7.05
CA ASN A 442 2.53 13.99 6.24
C ASN A 442 3.90 13.30 6.12
N LEU A 443 4.31 12.57 7.16
CA LEU A 443 5.53 11.78 7.15
C LEU A 443 5.48 10.67 6.09
N SER A 444 4.37 9.93 6.02
CA SER A 444 4.18 8.86 5.02
C SER A 444 4.18 9.43 3.60
N VAL A 445 3.48 10.56 3.39
CA VAL A 445 3.42 11.25 2.10
C VAL A 445 4.81 11.75 1.67
N GLY A 446 5.53 12.44 2.56
CA GLY A 446 6.87 12.95 2.29
C GLY A 446 7.87 11.83 1.99
N ALA A 447 7.81 10.72 2.74
CA ALA A 447 8.67 9.56 2.51
C ALA A 447 8.36 8.84 1.19
N ALA A 448 7.07 8.72 0.82
CA ALA A 448 6.66 8.17 -0.47
C ALA A 448 7.18 9.03 -1.64
N ILE A 449 6.99 10.35 -1.59
CA ILE A 449 7.50 11.28 -2.62
C ILE A 449 9.02 11.20 -2.69
N GLY A 450 9.70 11.27 -1.54
CA GLY A 450 11.16 11.19 -1.48
C GLY A 450 11.70 9.89 -2.07
N SER A 451 11.07 8.75 -1.76
CA SER A 451 11.46 7.45 -2.30
C SER A 451 11.33 7.40 -3.84
N ILE A 452 10.24 7.95 -4.39
CA ILE A 452 10.01 8.01 -5.84
C ILE A 452 11.00 8.96 -6.53
N LEU A 453 11.25 10.13 -5.97
CA LEU A 453 12.20 11.09 -6.54
C LEU A 453 13.63 10.51 -6.58
N VAL A 454 14.07 9.90 -5.47
CA VAL A 454 15.40 9.28 -5.41
C VAL A 454 15.49 8.09 -6.38
N LEU A 455 14.43 7.28 -6.48
CA LEU A 455 14.36 6.19 -7.45
C LEU A 455 14.48 6.71 -8.89
N ALA A 456 13.75 7.77 -9.24
CA ALA A 456 13.79 8.38 -10.57
C ALA A 456 15.19 8.91 -10.91
N VAL A 457 15.84 9.59 -9.95
CA VAL A 457 17.22 10.07 -10.10
C VAL A 457 18.18 8.90 -10.29
N ALA A 458 18.07 7.85 -9.47
CA ALA A 458 18.94 6.67 -9.57
C ALA A 458 18.78 5.96 -10.93
N MET A 459 17.55 5.83 -11.43
CA MET A 459 17.27 5.27 -12.75
C MET A 459 17.82 6.14 -13.89
N ALA A 460 17.66 7.47 -13.81
CA ALA A 460 18.19 8.38 -14.82
C ALA A 460 19.72 8.30 -14.90
N MET A 461 20.40 8.23 -13.75
CA MET A 461 21.84 8.03 -13.71
C MET A 461 22.27 6.66 -14.23
N ALA A 462 21.51 5.61 -13.93
CA ALA A 462 21.76 4.29 -14.47
C ALA A 462 21.64 4.26 -16.00
N TRP A 463 20.63 4.92 -16.54
CA TRP A 463 20.43 5.04 -17.98
C TRP A 463 21.56 5.81 -18.66
N ASP A 464 21.95 6.97 -18.14
CA ASP A 464 23.07 7.77 -18.67
C ASP A 464 24.39 6.97 -18.60
N SER A 465 24.62 6.21 -17.53
CA SER A 465 25.82 5.36 -17.42
C SER A 465 25.88 4.25 -18.48
N GLN A 466 24.73 3.72 -18.91
CA GLN A 466 24.66 2.70 -19.96
C GLN A 466 24.88 3.29 -21.35
N GLN A 467 24.44 4.53 -21.62
CA GLN A 467 24.65 5.18 -22.91
C GLN A 467 26.11 5.59 -23.17
N ARG A 468 26.92 5.70 -22.12
CA ARG A 468 28.33 6.10 -22.22
C ARG A 468 29.31 4.93 -22.41
N GLN A 469 28.82 3.69 -22.28
CA GLN A 469 29.59 2.45 -22.52
C GLN A 469 29.32 1.95 -23.94
#